data_AF-A0A965FX53-F1
#
_entry.id   AF-A0A965FX53-F1
#
_cell.length_a   1.000
_cell.length_b   1.000
_cell.length_c   1.000
_cell.angle_alpha   90.00
_cell.angle_beta   90.00
_cell.angle_gamma   90.00
#
_symmetry.space_group_name_H-M   'P 1'
#
loop_
_entity.id
_entity.type
_entity.pdbx_description
1 polymer ?
#
loop_
_entity_poly.entity_id
_entity_poly.type
_entity_poly.pdbx_seq_one_letter_code
_entity_poly.pdbx_strand_id
1 'polypeptide(L)'
;MTGNSSSVDKALEAIAALSKRSHREVLDVLPTIQRHGEQTLNAWLTAARRLLEYDIDAGGAFVFGTRDAEHISETVMPWTAQALRFLLWPAATGAIDGFMKNLPRAFGTLGHAGEPRWAEIGLTWYGRHAESGRMYFNTPVLDLAGRQGIAGIEQLCAPLEEMFEGRKLMLATYLPGAVRVRNLLGAQALLP
;
A
#
# COMPACT_ATOMS: atom_id res chain seq x y z
N MET A 1 35.59 -16.41 -20.97
CA MET A 1 34.13 -16.61 -20.98
C MET A 1 33.53 -15.69 -19.92
N THR A 2 33.17 -14.47 -20.31
CA THR A 2 32.48 -13.52 -19.43
C THR A 2 31.04 -13.99 -19.29
N GLY A 3 30.71 -14.59 -18.14
CA GLY A 3 29.37 -15.10 -17.85
C GLY A 3 28.35 -13.99 -18.02
N ASN A 4 27.35 -14.24 -18.86
CA ASN A 4 26.25 -13.33 -19.06
C ASN A 4 25.36 -13.43 -17.81
N SER A 5 25.59 -12.54 -16.83
CA SER A 5 24.80 -12.45 -15.60
C SER A 5 23.31 -12.32 -15.94
N SER A 6 22.47 -13.15 -15.32
CA SER A 6 21.03 -13.20 -15.61
C SER A 6 20.36 -11.86 -15.22
N SER A 7 19.18 -11.58 -15.79
CA SER A 7 18.41 -10.36 -15.44
C SER A 7 18.16 -10.27 -13.93
N VAL A 8 17.92 -11.42 -13.29
CA VAL A 8 17.70 -11.55 -11.85
C VAL A 8 18.99 -11.21 -11.08
N ASP A 9 20.13 -11.76 -11.47
CA ASP A 9 21.42 -11.51 -10.79
C ASP A 9 21.78 -10.02 -10.79
N LYS A 10 21.60 -9.34 -11.94
CA LYS A 10 21.82 -7.89 -12.07
C LYS A 10 20.89 -7.09 -11.16
N ALA A 11 19.63 -7.51 -11.03
CA ALA A 11 18.68 -6.85 -10.14
C ALA A 11 19.07 -7.03 -8.66
N LEU A 12 19.51 -8.23 -8.28
CA LEU A 12 19.99 -8.53 -6.92
C LEU A 12 21.25 -7.73 -6.57
N GLU A 13 22.22 -7.66 -7.49
CA GLU A 13 23.43 -6.83 -7.33
C GLU A 13 23.07 -5.35 -7.12
N ALA A 14 22.13 -4.82 -7.91
CA ALA A 14 21.66 -3.44 -7.77
C ALA A 14 20.99 -3.19 -6.41
N ILE A 15 20.15 -4.12 -5.95
CA ILE A 15 19.51 -4.02 -4.63
C ILE A 15 20.54 -4.11 -3.50
N ALA A 16 21.55 -4.98 -3.63
CA ALA A 16 22.65 -5.10 -2.65
C ALA A 16 23.46 -3.82 -2.52
N ALA A 17 23.68 -3.10 -3.63
CA ALA A 17 24.36 -1.81 -3.64
C ALA A 17 23.56 -0.71 -2.92
N LEU A 18 22.22 -0.76 -2.99
CA LEU A 18 21.34 0.20 -2.31
C LEU A 18 21.18 -0.11 -0.82
N SER A 19 20.93 -1.37 -0.46
CA SER A 19 20.68 -1.79 0.92
C SER A 19 20.98 -3.27 1.14
N LYS A 20 22.00 -3.56 1.94
CA LYS A 20 22.33 -4.94 2.38
C LYS A 20 21.19 -5.59 3.16
N ARG A 21 20.41 -4.81 3.91
CA ARG A 21 19.27 -5.31 4.68
C ARG A 21 18.15 -5.77 3.74
N SER A 22 17.78 -4.91 2.79
CA SER A 22 16.74 -5.22 1.81
C SER A 22 17.18 -6.35 0.88
N HIS A 23 18.46 -6.42 0.49
CA HIS A 23 18.98 -7.53 -0.29
C HIS A 23 18.83 -8.89 0.41
N ARG A 24 19.14 -8.99 1.70
CA ARG A 24 18.92 -10.24 2.46
C ARG A 24 17.45 -10.65 2.45
N GLU A 25 16.55 -9.70 2.70
CA GLU A 25 15.12 -10.00 2.68
C GLU A 25 14.62 -10.41 1.28
N VAL A 26 15.13 -9.75 0.23
CA VAL A 26 14.84 -10.12 -1.15
C VAL A 26 15.24 -11.57 -1.42
N LEU A 27 16.44 -11.99 -1.02
CA LEU A 27 16.89 -13.37 -1.18
C LEU A 27 15.98 -14.35 -0.42
N ASP A 28 15.52 -13.98 0.77
CA ASP A 28 14.65 -14.80 1.61
C ASP A 28 13.23 -14.96 1.04
N VAL A 29 12.72 -13.99 0.27
CA VAL A 29 11.38 -14.05 -0.33
C VAL A 29 11.39 -14.45 -1.81
N LEU A 30 12.55 -14.44 -2.45
CA LEU A 30 12.71 -14.76 -3.87
C LEU A 30 12.09 -16.11 -4.29
N PRO A 31 12.26 -17.22 -3.53
CA PRO A 31 11.64 -18.50 -3.90
C PRO A 31 10.10 -18.45 -3.91
N THR A 32 9.50 -17.61 -3.07
CA THR A 32 8.05 -17.42 -3.04
C THR A 32 7.58 -16.69 -4.29
N ILE A 33 8.22 -15.57 -4.62
CA ILE A 33 7.86 -14.77 -5.80
C ILE A 33 8.13 -15.53 -7.10
N GLN A 34 9.20 -16.34 -7.16
CA GLN A 34 9.55 -17.14 -8.33
C GLN A 34 8.45 -18.14 -8.73
N ARG A 35 7.62 -18.63 -7.79
CA ARG A 35 6.50 -19.53 -8.08
C ARG A 35 5.42 -18.90 -8.96
N HIS A 36 5.34 -17.56 -8.98
CA HIS A 36 4.43 -16.78 -9.82
C HIS A 36 4.96 -16.56 -11.25
N GLY A 37 6.10 -17.16 -11.59
CA GLY A 37 6.72 -17.10 -12.91
C GLY A 37 7.76 -15.99 -13.06
N GLU A 38 8.63 -16.16 -14.05
CA GLU A 38 9.79 -15.30 -14.29
C GLU A 38 9.40 -13.83 -14.58
N GLN A 39 8.28 -13.61 -15.30
CA GLN A 39 7.80 -12.26 -15.58
C GLN A 39 7.41 -11.52 -14.30
N THR A 40 6.65 -12.18 -13.41
CA THR A 40 6.26 -11.62 -12.11
C THR A 40 7.48 -11.35 -11.23
N LEU A 41 8.44 -12.27 -11.20
CA LEU A 41 9.69 -12.10 -10.47
C LEU A 41 10.48 -10.87 -10.95
N ASN A 42 10.69 -10.74 -12.26
CA ASN A 42 11.41 -9.59 -12.82
C ASN A 42 10.68 -8.27 -12.56
N ALA A 43 9.36 -8.25 -12.67
CA ALA A 43 8.55 -7.06 -12.39
C ALA A 43 8.63 -6.65 -10.91
N TRP A 44 8.53 -7.61 -9.99
CA TRP A 44 8.65 -7.36 -8.56
C TRP A 44 10.06 -6.89 -8.16
N LEU A 45 11.12 -7.52 -8.68
CA LEU A 45 12.52 -7.07 -8.46
C LEU A 45 12.75 -5.65 -8.98
N THR A 46 12.19 -5.34 -10.15
CA THR A 46 12.23 -3.98 -10.72
C THR A 46 11.51 -3.00 -9.79
N ALA A 47 10.36 -3.38 -9.22
CA ALA A 47 9.62 -2.54 -8.31
C ALA A 47 10.38 -2.30 -6.99
N ALA A 48 10.93 -3.36 -6.39
CA ALA A 48 11.74 -3.28 -5.19
C ALA A 48 12.92 -2.32 -5.37
N ARG A 49 13.66 -2.45 -6.49
CA ARG A 49 14.77 -1.54 -6.83
C ARG A 49 14.29 -0.10 -6.94
N ARG A 50 13.23 0.16 -7.73
CA ARG A 50 12.72 1.53 -7.94
C ARG A 50 12.26 2.19 -6.65
N LEU A 51 11.64 1.43 -5.75
CA LEU A 51 11.21 1.94 -4.45
C LEU A 51 12.40 2.23 -3.54
N LEU A 52 13.45 1.40 -3.55
CA LEU A 52 14.70 1.65 -2.81
C LEU A 52 15.48 2.86 -3.35
N GLU A 53 15.51 3.04 -4.67
CA GLU A 53 16.12 4.21 -5.33
C GLU A 53 15.37 5.50 -5.00
N TYR A 54 14.05 5.40 -4.83
CA TYR A 54 13.21 6.53 -4.43
C TYR A 54 13.44 6.92 -2.97
N ASP A 55 13.40 5.94 -2.06
CA ASP A 55 13.67 6.12 -0.63
C ASP A 55 13.95 4.75 -0.01
N ILE A 56 15.08 4.62 0.70
CA ILE A 56 15.55 3.33 1.23
C ILE A 56 14.53 2.73 2.22
N ASP A 57 13.88 3.55 3.03
CA ASP A 57 12.90 3.09 4.00
C ASP A 57 11.58 2.70 3.32
N ALA A 58 11.18 3.42 2.26
CA ALA A 58 10.01 3.08 1.45
C ALA A 58 10.20 1.73 0.72
N GLY A 59 11.34 1.56 0.05
CA GLY A 59 11.71 0.29 -0.57
C GLY A 59 11.88 -0.84 0.46
N GLY A 60 12.39 -0.52 1.64
CA GLY A 60 12.43 -1.45 2.77
C GLY A 60 11.04 -1.93 3.15
N ALA A 61 10.09 -1.03 3.40
CA ALA A 61 8.71 -1.39 3.75
C ALA A 61 8.04 -2.32 2.72
N PHE A 62 8.26 -2.06 1.43
CA PHE A 62 7.80 -2.92 0.35
C PHE A 62 8.38 -4.33 0.41
N VAL A 63 9.71 -4.43 0.54
CA VAL A 63 10.40 -5.71 0.57
C VAL A 63 10.04 -6.51 1.83
N PHE A 64 10.06 -5.89 3.02
CA PHE A 64 9.73 -6.56 4.28
C PHE A 64 8.26 -7.00 4.34
N GLY A 65 7.34 -6.23 3.75
CA GLY A 65 5.92 -6.57 3.69
C GLY A 65 5.56 -7.61 2.63
N THR A 66 6.47 -7.94 1.71
CA THR A 66 6.18 -8.80 0.55
C THR A 66 5.70 -10.20 0.95
N ARG A 67 6.33 -10.82 1.97
CA ARG A 67 5.98 -12.19 2.36
C ARG A 67 4.54 -12.29 2.87
N ASP A 68 4.13 -11.39 3.76
CA ASP A 68 2.78 -11.39 4.31
C ASP A 68 1.74 -10.97 3.27
N ALA A 69 2.09 -10.02 2.40
CA ALA A 69 1.23 -9.60 1.30
C ALA A 69 0.97 -10.75 0.32
N GLU A 70 2.02 -11.45 -0.11
CA GLU A 70 1.88 -12.61 -1.00
C GLU A 70 1.14 -13.75 -0.32
N HIS A 71 1.44 -14.06 0.95
CA HIS A 71 0.81 -15.17 1.66
C HIS A 71 -0.71 -15.00 1.79
N ILE A 72 -1.19 -13.79 2.09
CA ILE A 72 -2.62 -13.54 2.27
C ILE A 72 -3.33 -13.25 0.94
N SER A 73 -2.66 -12.60 -0.01
CA SER A 73 -3.27 -12.25 -1.29
C SER A 73 -3.10 -13.31 -2.36
N GLU A 74 -2.26 -14.32 -2.17
CA GLU A 74 -1.92 -15.36 -3.15
C GLU A 74 -1.51 -14.80 -4.54
N THR A 75 -1.15 -13.51 -4.61
CA THR A 75 -0.83 -12.77 -5.83
C THR A 75 0.31 -11.80 -5.54
N VAL A 76 0.94 -11.26 -6.59
CA VAL A 76 2.07 -10.32 -6.45
C VAL A 76 1.82 -9.02 -7.22
N MET A 77 1.35 -9.13 -8.46
CA MET A 77 1.30 -8.01 -9.39
C MET A 77 0.35 -6.86 -8.99
N PRO A 78 -0.88 -7.09 -8.47
CA PRO A 78 -1.81 -6.00 -8.18
C PRO A 78 -1.24 -4.99 -7.18
N TRP A 79 -0.79 -5.47 -6.02
CA TRP A 79 -0.26 -4.60 -4.97
C TRP A 79 1.16 -4.09 -5.27
N THR A 80 1.94 -4.82 -6.08
CA THR A 80 3.20 -4.29 -6.62
C THR A 80 2.96 -3.06 -7.50
N ALA A 81 1.95 -3.11 -8.38
CA ALA A 81 1.59 -1.97 -9.22
C ALA A 81 1.05 -0.79 -8.39
N GLN A 82 0.25 -1.07 -7.35
CA GLN A 82 -0.25 -0.04 -6.43
C GLN A 82 0.90 0.63 -5.64
N ALA A 83 1.86 -0.14 -5.12
CA ALA A 83 3.03 0.40 -4.40
C ALA A 83 3.85 1.34 -5.29
N LEU A 84 4.01 1.01 -6.58
CA LEU A 84 4.70 1.88 -7.54
C LEU A 84 3.98 3.21 -7.81
N ARG A 85 2.67 3.31 -7.55
CA ARG A 85 1.95 4.59 -7.73
C ARG A 85 2.43 5.66 -6.75
N PHE A 86 2.95 5.28 -5.59
CA PHE A 86 3.48 6.26 -4.62
C PHE A 86 4.67 7.06 -5.15
N LEU A 87 5.39 6.55 -6.17
CA LEU A 87 6.50 7.24 -6.83
C LEU A 87 6.06 8.52 -7.58
N LEU A 88 4.76 8.73 -7.77
CA LEU A 88 4.21 9.95 -8.38
C LEU A 88 4.34 11.18 -7.49
N TRP A 89 4.64 11.00 -6.20
CA TRP A 89 4.69 12.09 -5.23
C TRP A 89 6.01 12.07 -4.46
N PRO A 90 6.50 13.22 -4.00
CA PRO A 90 7.63 13.27 -3.08
C PRO A 90 7.23 12.77 -1.68
N ALA A 91 8.21 12.28 -0.91
CA ALA A 91 8.10 11.93 0.51
C ALA A 91 6.94 10.95 0.87
N ALA A 92 6.69 9.95 0.03
CA ALA A 92 5.61 8.98 0.23
C ALA A 92 5.92 7.84 1.21
N THR A 93 7.13 7.81 1.79
CA THR A 93 7.62 6.76 2.70
C THR A 93 6.63 6.38 3.79
N GLY A 94 6.07 7.37 4.49
CA GLY A 94 5.10 7.12 5.57
C GLY A 94 3.75 6.57 5.09
N ALA A 95 3.37 6.79 3.84
CA ALA A 95 2.16 6.21 3.25
C ALA A 95 2.41 4.82 2.68
N ILE A 96 3.58 4.57 2.07
CA ILE A 96 4.01 3.25 1.61
C ILE A 96 4.13 2.29 2.80
N ASP A 97 4.74 2.72 3.91
CA ASP A 97 4.84 1.93 5.13
C ASP A 97 3.46 1.55 5.70
N GLY A 98 2.55 2.53 5.80
CA GLY A 98 1.17 2.29 6.21
C GLY A 98 0.44 1.33 5.26
N PHE A 99 0.57 1.52 3.95
CA PHE A 99 0.00 0.68 2.92
C PHE A 99 0.48 -0.77 3.07
N MET A 100 1.80 -0.99 3.11
CA MET A 100 2.38 -2.34 3.20
C MET A 100 2.02 -3.04 4.52
N LYS A 101 1.98 -2.32 5.64
CA LYS A 101 1.56 -2.87 6.94
C LYS A 101 0.10 -3.29 6.96
N ASN A 102 -0.77 -2.53 6.29
CA ASN A 102 -2.21 -2.78 6.27
C ASN A 102 -2.64 -3.71 5.12
N LEU A 103 -1.82 -3.90 4.09
CA LEU A 103 -2.16 -4.67 2.89
C LEU A 103 -2.60 -6.11 3.18
N PRO A 104 -1.92 -6.92 4.02
CA PRO A 104 -2.42 -8.26 4.35
C PRO A 104 -3.80 -8.20 5.02
N ARG A 105 -4.02 -7.21 5.89
CA ARG A 105 -5.32 -7.02 6.54
C ARG A 105 -6.38 -6.53 5.56
N ALA A 106 -6.00 -5.74 4.56
CA ALA A 106 -6.91 -5.30 3.48
C ALA A 106 -7.43 -6.50 2.70
N PHE A 107 -6.54 -7.39 2.22
CA PHE A 107 -6.97 -8.63 1.58
C PHE A 107 -7.81 -9.51 2.51
N GLY A 108 -7.37 -9.73 3.76
CA GLY A 108 -8.09 -10.58 4.71
C GLY A 108 -9.46 -10.05 5.14
N THR A 109 -9.68 -8.73 5.12
CA THR A 109 -10.95 -8.10 5.57
C THR A 109 -11.88 -7.78 4.40
N LEU A 110 -11.32 -7.29 3.29
CA LEU A 110 -12.06 -6.75 2.16
C LEU A 110 -12.14 -7.73 0.99
N GLY A 111 -11.31 -8.77 1.01
CA GLY A 111 -11.14 -9.71 -0.09
C GLY A 111 -10.48 -9.08 -1.32
N HIS A 112 -10.24 -9.91 -2.33
CA HIS A 112 -9.64 -9.49 -3.60
C HIS A 112 -10.44 -8.44 -4.37
N ALA A 113 -11.75 -8.35 -4.15
CA ALA A 113 -12.60 -7.36 -4.78
C ALA A 113 -12.53 -5.99 -4.06
N GLY A 114 -12.39 -5.99 -2.73
CA GLY A 114 -12.41 -4.76 -1.94
C GLY A 114 -11.04 -4.11 -1.73
N GLU A 115 -9.95 -4.89 -1.71
CA GLU A 115 -8.59 -4.36 -1.56
C GLU A 115 -8.24 -3.32 -2.65
N PRO A 116 -8.49 -3.56 -3.96
CA PRO A 116 -8.12 -2.58 -4.98
C PRO A 116 -8.83 -1.24 -4.80
N ARG A 117 -10.08 -1.29 -4.34
CA ARG A 117 -10.87 -0.09 -4.06
C ARG A 117 -10.37 0.66 -2.83
N TRP A 118 -9.94 -0.04 -1.79
CA TRP A 118 -9.26 0.56 -0.63
C TRP A 118 -7.97 1.27 -1.04
N ALA A 119 -7.12 0.62 -1.83
CA ALA A 119 -5.90 1.23 -2.35
C ALA A 119 -6.19 2.46 -3.22
N GLU A 120 -7.20 2.38 -4.10
CA GLU A 120 -7.62 3.48 -4.96
C GLU A 120 -8.10 4.71 -4.17
N ILE A 121 -8.96 4.51 -3.16
CA ILE A 121 -9.45 5.60 -2.31
C ILE A 121 -8.28 6.27 -1.59
N GLY A 122 -7.39 5.49 -0.98
CA GLY A 122 -6.22 6.02 -0.26
C GLY A 122 -5.27 6.80 -1.18
N LEU A 123 -4.98 6.28 -2.37
CA LEU A 123 -4.13 6.95 -3.37
C LEU A 123 -4.79 8.23 -3.91
N THR A 124 -6.12 8.24 -4.06
CA THR A 124 -6.87 9.43 -4.45
C THR A 124 -6.73 10.53 -3.40
N TRP A 125 -6.90 10.19 -2.11
CA TRP A 125 -6.70 11.13 -1.01
C TRP A 125 -5.24 11.58 -0.88
N TYR A 126 -4.28 10.70 -1.12
CA TYR A 126 -2.87 11.05 -1.15
C TYR A 126 -2.58 12.09 -2.25
N GLY A 127 -3.13 11.88 -3.45
CA GLY A 127 -3.00 12.82 -4.57
C GLY A 127 -3.65 14.17 -4.32
N ARG A 128 -4.72 14.23 -3.52
CA ARG A 128 -5.36 15.48 -3.08
C ARG A 128 -4.56 16.18 -1.97
N HIS A 129 -4.05 15.42 -1.00
CA HIS A 129 -3.31 15.92 0.16
C HIS A 129 -2.47 14.80 0.79
N ALA A 130 -1.14 14.95 0.82
CA ALA A 130 -0.23 13.89 1.25
C ALA A 130 -0.50 13.39 2.68
N GLU A 131 -0.76 14.29 3.63
CA GLU A 131 -1.06 13.91 5.02
C GLU A 131 -2.40 13.15 5.12
N SER A 132 -3.39 13.51 4.30
CA SER A 132 -4.67 12.79 4.21
C SER A 132 -4.46 11.35 3.76
N GLY A 133 -3.72 11.13 2.67
CA GLY A 133 -3.42 9.78 2.21
C GLY A 133 -2.57 9.00 3.21
N ARG A 134 -1.58 9.66 3.85
CA ARG A 134 -0.79 9.03 4.91
C ARG A 134 -1.66 8.61 6.09
N MET A 135 -2.56 9.46 6.57
CA MET A 135 -3.49 9.15 7.65
C MET A 135 -4.38 7.96 7.27
N TYR A 136 -4.91 7.96 6.04
CA TYR A 136 -5.73 6.87 5.53
C TYR A 136 -4.98 5.53 5.59
N PHE A 137 -3.79 5.45 4.99
CA PHE A 137 -3.01 4.20 4.95
C PHE A 137 -2.45 3.76 6.30
N ASN A 138 -2.29 4.68 7.26
CA ASN A 138 -1.88 4.35 8.62
C ASN A 138 -3.05 3.97 9.54
N THR A 139 -4.29 4.23 9.12
CA THR A 139 -5.48 3.80 9.88
C THR A 139 -5.69 2.30 9.67
N PRO A 140 -5.86 1.50 10.74
CA PRO A 140 -6.12 0.07 10.60
C PRO A 140 -7.31 -0.21 9.68
N VAL A 141 -7.17 -1.17 8.76
CA VAL A 141 -8.25 -1.46 7.80
C VAL A 141 -9.56 -1.84 8.49
N LEU A 142 -9.49 -2.52 9.63
CA LEU A 142 -10.69 -2.86 10.42
C LEU A 142 -11.42 -1.61 10.92
N ASP A 143 -10.68 -0.56 11.30
CA ASP A 143 -11.26 0.71 11.70
C ASP A 143 -11.84 1.47 10.51
N LEU A 144 -11.23 1.37 9.33
CA LEU A 144 -11.81 1.95 8.11
C LEU A 144 -13.08 1.19 7.68
N ALA A 145 -13.02 -0.13 7.65
CA ALA A 145 -14.10 -0.99 7.13
C ALA A 145 -15.30 -1.08 8.08
N GLY A 146 -15.06 -1.00 9.39
CA GLY A 146 -16.07 -1.32 10.39
C GLY A 146 -16.64 -2.71 10.15
N ARG A 147 -17.97 -2.84 10.24
CA ARG A 147 -18.69 -4.11 9.99
C ARG A 147 -19.19 -4.26 8.55
N GLN A 148 -18.83 -3.35 7.66
CA GLN A 148 -19.42 -3.24 6.32
C GLN A 148 -18.40 -3.45 5.19
N GLY A 149 -17.15 -3.84 5.53
CA GLY A 149 -16.11 -4.03 4.52
C GLY A 149 -15.83 -2.74 3.75
N ILE A 150 -15.65 -2.84 2.44
CA ILE A 150 -15.35 -1.69 1.58
C ILE A 150 -16.45 -0.62 1.59
N ALA A 151 -17.72 -1.01 1.70
CA ALA A 151 -18.83 -0.06 1.79
C ALA A 151 -18.73 0.83 3.03
N GLY A 152 -18.20 0.31 4.15
CA GLY A 152 -17.96 1.10 5.35
C GLY A 152 -16.85 2.15 5.18
N ILE A 153 -15.88 1.88 4.32
CA ILE A 153 -14.82 2.82 3.94
C ILE A 153 -15.41 3.92 3.05
N GLU A 154 -16.21 3.55 2.05
CA GLU A 154 -16.87 4.49 1.16
C GLU A 154 -17.82 5.42 1.90
N GLN A 155 -18.56 4.90 2.89
CA GLN A 155 -19.40 5.71 3.78
C GLN A 155 -18.62 6.73 4.61
N LEU A 156 -17.38 6.42 5.02
CA LEU A 156 -16.52 7.40 5.67
C LEU A 156 -16.04 8.47 4.69
N CYS A 157 -15.71 8.08 3.46
CA CYS A 157 -15.10 9.00 2.50
C CYS A 157 -16.11 9.86 1.73
N ALA A 158 -17.33 9.39 1.48
CA ALA A 158 -18.31 10.09 0.64
C ALA A 158 -18.72 11.48 1.19
N PRO A 159 -19.13 11.64 2.47
CA PRO A 159 -19.46 12.96 3.00
C PRO A 159 -18.26 13.92 3.00
N LEU A 160 -17.06 13.36 3.11
CA LEU A 160 -15.84 14.12 3.10
C LEU A 160 -15.50 14.66 1.70
N GLU A 161 -15.91 14.00 0.62
CA GLU A 161 -15.67 14.53 -0.74
C GLU A 161 -16.35 15.89 -0.92
N GLU A 162 -17.62 16.00 -0.52
CA GLU A 162 -18.37 17.26 -0.57
C GLU A 162 -17.74 18.34 0.34
N MET A 163 -17.35 17.96 1.56
CA MET A 163 -16.70 18.89 2.49
C MET A 163 -15.32 19.34 2.02
N PHE A 164 -14.57 18.47 1.35
CA PHE A 164 -13.28 18.82 0.76
C PHE A 164 -13.45 19.80 -0.40
N GLU A 165 -14.41 19.58 -1.28
CA GLU A 165 -14.68 20.47 -2.41
C GLU A 165 -15.10 21.86 -1.94
N GLY A 166 -16.11 21.94 -1.07
CA GLY A 166 -16.69 23.20 -0.61
C GLY A 166 -15.92 23.91 0.51
N ARG A 167 -15.31 23.17 1.44
CA ARG A 167 -14.70 23.73 2.67
C ARG A 167 -13.21 23.39 2.86
N LYS A 168 -12.61 22.64 1.94
CA LYS A 168 -11.21 22.16 2.04
C LYS A 168 -10.94 21.38 3.33
N LEU A 169 -11.96 20.69 3.86
CA LEU A 169 -11.77 19.81 5.00
C LEU A 169 -10.92 18.61 4.61
N MET A 170 -9.81 18.40 5.32
CA MET A 170 -8.87 17.33 5.01
C MET A 170 -9.31 16.01 5.65
N LEU A 171 -9.06 14.89 4.97
CA LEU A 171 -9.29 13.56 5.54
C LEU A 171 -8.52 13.37 6.85
N ALA A 172 -7.29 13.89 6.92
CA ALA A 172 -6.47 13.80 8.12
C ALA A 172 -7.16 14.36 9.38
N THR A 173 -7.95 15.43 9.25
CA THR A 173 -8.67 16.05 10.39
C THR A 173 -10.02 15.40 10.64
N TYR A 174 -10.68 14.92 9.60
CA TYR A 174 -12.02 14.31 9.68
C TYR A 174 -11.99 12.86 10.18
N LEU A 175 -11.08 12.04 9.64
CA LEU A 175 -11.13 10.58 9.76
C LEU A 175 -11.14 10.07 11.22
N PRO A 176 -10.29 10.58 12.14
CA PRO A 176 -10.30 10.09 13.53
C PRO A 176 -11.65 10.32 14.23
N GLY A 177 -12.30 11.45 13.96
CA GLY A 177 -13.63 11.76 14.49
C GLY A 177 -14.71 10.90 13.86
N ALA A 178 -14.68 10.77 12.53
CA ALA A 178 -15.65 10.00 11.76
C ALA A 178 -15.68 8.51 12.16
N VAL A 179 -14.51 7.88 12.31
CA VAL A 179 -14.42 6.49 12.77
C VAL A 179 -15.09 6.33 14.15
N ARG A 180 -14.84 7.26 15.08
CA ARG A 180 -15.46 7.23 16.42
C ARG A 180 -16.97 7.42 16.35
N VAL A 181 -17.44 8.43 15.63
CA VAL A 181 -18.87 8.72 15.46
C VAL A 181 -19.59 7.51 14.87
N ARG A 182 -19.05 6.92 13.79
CA ARG A 182 -19.63 5.73 13.17
C ARG A 182 -19.68 4.55 14.13
N ASN A 183 -18.61 4.31 14.89
CA ASN A 183 -18.54 3.18 15.81
C ASN A 183 -19.50 3.33 17.01
N LEU A 184 -19.82 4.57 17.41
CA LEU A 184 -20.75 4.86 18.52
C LEU A 184 -22.21 4.96 18.07
N LEU A 185 -22.46 5.60 16.92
CA LEU A 185 -23.79 6.05 16.51
C LEU A 185 -24.29 5.40 15.19
N GLY A 186 -23.44 4.61 14.52
CA GLY A 186 -23.74 4.01 13.22
C GLY A 186 -23.38 4.90 12.03
N ALA A 187 -23.44 4.34 10.81
CA ALA A 187 -23.03 5.03 9.58
C ALA A 187 -23.87 6.26 9.25
N GLN A 188 -25.16 6.21 9.55
CA GLN A 188 -26.11 7.31 9.38
C GLN A 188 -25.73 8.58 10.15
N ALA A 189 -24.91 8.48 11.21
CA ALA A 189 -24.44 9.64 11.96
C ALA A 189 -23.28 10.40 11.27
N LEU A 190 -22.80 9.91 10.12
CA LEU A 190 -21.80 10.57 9.30
C LEU A 190 -22.40 11.50 8.24
N LEU A 191 -23.70 11.39 8.01
CA LEU A 191 -24.41 12.22 7.04
C LEU A 191 -24.66 13.61 7.65
N PRO A 192 -24.55 14.69 6.85
CA PRO A 192 -24.87 16.05 7.29
C PRO A 192 -26.34 16.24 7.68
#